data_AF-A0A0U1Y1D9-F1
#
_entry.id   AF-A0A0U1Y1D9-F1
#
_cell.length_a   1.000
_cell.length_b   1.000
_cell.length_c   1.000
_cell.angle_alpha   90.00
_cell.angle_beta   90.00
_cell.angle_gamma   90.00
#
_symmetry.space_group_name_H-M   'P 1'
#
loop_
_entity.id
_entity.type
_entity.pdbx_description
1 polymer ?
#
loop_
_entity_poly.entity_id
_entity_poly.type
_entity_poly.pdbx_seq_one_letter_code
_entity_poly.pdbx_strand_id
1 'polypeptide(L)'
;SPSALQVAELDVAGLKVPLLGVPSPSSYSEHTSEATSEGSTFEVDHIHFAVEKDVNQVGSKIKAKYTTGVVKGNFNTEAGKNIKHVEKEEYSSQLFTSAHASGGGTSVRYDYNSQDGGNASVDVPTNQTGVGAEAGMSFTHTKDKETVLTHTNSELQVKHGKLHVLGYADIGGVDINTKLPEDAQSKAQKEIAASKPEKAEQSAQDVAQAESNANKDKENKAPEIKELSEAEIADLMSEKSKAYFDDFAEQAKKAPENNRFELSAKEIRSNKQKDQYDREYERTTFKVGPEVEAHSAVADMVSHLVKEYRDAQNGTKQDGTVALQHASDVLNIVTGDLA
;
A
#
# COMPACT_ATOMS: atom_id res chain seq x y z
N SER A 1 -21.01 10.03 -42.82
CA SER A 1 -19.89 10.42 -43.69
C SER A 1 -18.85 9.33 -43.65
N PRO A 2 -18.34 8.80 -44.78
CA PRO A 2 -17.31 7.78 -44.73
C PRO A 2 -16.01 8.44 -44.23
N SER A 3 -15.47 7.95 -43.12
CA SER A 3 -14.17 8.40 -42.60
C SER A 3 -13.09 8.04 -43.61
N ALA A 4 -12.40 9.04 -44.14
CA ALA A 4 -11.30 8.85 -45.06
C ALA A 4 -10.17 8.07 -44.38
N LEU A 5 -9.79 6.92 -44.95
CA LEU A 5 -8.54 6.22 -44.62
C LEU A 5 -7.37 7.18 -44.87
N GLN A 6 -6.73 7.66 -43.80
CA GLN A 6 -5.44 8.33 -43.93
C GLN A 6 -4.38 7.24 -44.07
N VAL A 7 -3.81 7.15 -45.27
CA VAL A 7 -2.64 6.32 -45.57
C VAL A 7 -1.41 7.21 -45.45
N ALA A 8 -0.57 6.97 -44.46
CA ALA A 8 0.77 7.57 -44.39
C ALA A 8 1.80 6.50 -44.76
N GLU A 9 2.79 6.83 -45.58
CA GLU A 9 3.90 5.91 -45.93
C GLU A 9 5.08 6.19 -45.00
N LEU A 10 5.57 5.17 -44.30
CA LEU A 10 6.85 5.22 -43.59
C LEU A 10 7.91 4.51 -44.46
N ASP A 11 9.03 5.18 -44.74
CA ASP A 11 10.18 4.61 -45.43
C ASP A 11 11.20 4.12 -44.41
N VAL A 12 11.30 2.80 -44.25
CA VAL A 12 12.30 2.16 -43.38
C VAL A 12 13.28 1.40 -44.26
N ALA A 13 14.48 1.95 -44.44
CA ALA A 13 15.57 1.35 -45.22
C ALA A 13 15.16 0.93 -46.65
N GLY A 14 14.29 1.70 -47.31
CA GLY A 14 13.79 1.42 -48.67
C GLY A 14 12.52 0.56 -48.71
N LEU A 15 11.99 0.14 -47.56
CA LEU A 15 10.72 -0.56 -47.44
C LEU A 15 9.60 0.43 -47.10
N LYS A 16 8.63 0.57 -48.00
CA LYS A 16 7.45 1.42 -47.81
C LYS A 16 6.37 0.68 -47.03
N VAL A 17 6.08 1.13 -45.81
CA VAL A 17 5.04 0.55 -44.96
C VAL A 17 3.83 1.50 -44.89
N PRO A 18 2.63 1.07 -45.34
CA PRO A 18 1.41 1.88 -45.21
C PRO A 18 0.89 1.86 -43.76
N LEU A 19 0.81 3.03 -43.12
CA LEU A 19 0.05 3.27 -41.90
C LEU A 19 -1.42 3.52 -42.27
N LEU A 20 -2.32 2.66 -41.79
CA LEU A 20 -3.76 2.84 -41.92
C LEU A 20 -4.33 3.44 -40.63
N GLY A 21 -4.74 4.71 -40.66
CA GLY A 21 -5.46 5.34 -39.56
C GLY A 21 -6.94 4.94 -39.56
N VAL A 22 -7.33 3.99 -38.70
CA VAL A 22 -8.73 3.56 -38.51
C VAL A 22 -9.09 3.68 -37.02
N PRO A 23 -10.28 4.21 -36.65
CA PRO A 23 -10.71 4.21 -35.26
C PRO A 23 -10.71 2.78 -34.71
N SER A 24 -9.94 2.57 -33.66
CA SER A 24 -9.74 1.31 -32.95
C SER A 24 -10.86 1.13 -31.94
N PRO A 25 -11.77 0.14 -32.08
CA PRO A 25 -12.83 -0.04 -31.11
C PRO A 25 -12.26 -0.50 -29.78
N SER A 26 -12.70 0.16 -28.71
CA SER A 26 -12.48 -0.26 -27.33
C SER A 26 -13.81 -0.42 -26.59
N SER A 27 -13.84 -1.34 -25.64
CA SER A 27 -14.93 -1.48 -24.68
C SER A 27 -14.37 -1.36 -23.28
N TYR A 28 -15.06 -0.59 -22.45
CA TYR A 28 -14.70 -0.31 -21.07
C TYR A 28 -15.82 -0.77 -20.15
N SER A 29 -15.46 -1.47 -19.08
CA SER A 29 -16.37 -1.76 -17.96
C SER A 29 -15.69 -1.45 -16.65
N GLU A 30 -16.45 -0.83 -15.74
CA GLU A 30 -16.02 -0.53 -14.38
C GLU A 30 -17.06 -1.09 -13.42
N HIS A 31 -16.58 -1.87 -12.46
CA HIS A 31 -17.38 -2.38 -11.37
C HIS A 31 -16.83 -1.84 -10.06
N THR A 32 -17.67 -1.10 -9.32
CA THR A 32 -17.32 -0.59 -7.99
C THR A 32 -18.22 -1.24 -6.95
N SER A 33 -17.62 -1.75 -5.88
CA SER A 33 -18.32 -2.23 -4.69
C SER A 33 -17.70 -1.63 -3.44
N GLU A 34 -18.53 -1.22 -2.50
CA GLU A 34 -18.12 -0.57 -1.27
C GLU A 34 -18.88 -1.16 -0.07
N ALA A 35 -18.17 -1.35 1.03
CA ALA A 35 -18.72 -1.75 2.32
C ALA A 35 -18.13 -0.84 3.41
N THR A 36 -18.97 -0.01 4.00
CA THR A 36 -18.59 0.92 5.07
C THR A 36 -19.07 0.41 6.43
N SER A 37 -18.21 0.52 7.43
CA SER A 37 -18.57 0.26 8.82
C SER A 37 -19.17 1.52 9.43
N GLU A 38 -20.49 1.58 9.54
CA GLU A 38 -21.18 2.70 10.19
C GLU A 38 -21.15 2.65 11.72
N GLY A 39 -20.78 1.50 12.30
CA GLY A 39 -20.68 1.30 13.73
C GLY A 39 -22.00 1.59 14.47
N SER A 40 -21.91 2.17 15.66
CA SER A 40 -23.09 2.61 16.42
C SER A 40 -22.81 3.96 17.06
N THR A 41 -23.82 4.81 17.15
CA THR A 41 -23.74 6.07 17.90
C THR A 41 -24.56 5.96 19.18
N PHE A 42 -23.89 6.13 20.32
CA PHE A 42 -24.50 6.10 21.64
C PHE A 42 -24.24 7.44 22.34
N GLU A 43 -25.29 8.26 22.46
CA GLU A 43 -25.24 9.54 23.15
C GLU A 43 -26.12 9.53 24.40
N VAL A 44 -25.52 9.82 25.54
CA VAL A 44 -26.23 9.91 26.82
C VAL A 44 -25.66 11.03 27.68
N ASP A 45 -26.42 11.48 28.67
CA ASP A 45 -25.86 12.39 29.68
C ASP A 45 -24.92 11.65 30.63
N HIS A 46 -25.35 10.50 31.15
CA HIS A 46 -24.58 9.69 32.10
C HIS A 46 -24.48 8.25 31.62
N ILE A 47 -23.29 7.66 31.72
CA ILE A 47 -23.06 6.23 31.57
C ILE A 47 -22.33 5.69 32.80
N HIS A 48 -22.84 4.59 33.35
CA HIS A 48 -22.18 3.83 34.40
C HIS A 48 -21.85 2.43 33.88
N PHE A 49 -20.56 2.08 33.87
CA PHE A 49 -20.09 0.76 33.50
C PHE A 49 -20.05 -0.13 34.74
N ALA A 50 -20.84 -1.19 34.76
CA ALA A 50 -20.77 -2.25 35.75
C ALA A 50 -20.64 -3.59 35.01
N VAL A 51 -19.44 -3.86 34.49
CA VAL A 51 -19.21 -4.94 33.51
C VAL A 51 -18.33 -6.03 34.10
N GLU A 52 -18.87 -7.25 34.16
CA GLU A 52 -18.16 -8.44 34.70
C GLU A 52 -17.05 -8.94 33.76
N LYS A 53 -17.22 -8.73 32.45
CA LYS A 53 -16.32 -9.21 31.39
C LYS A 53 -15.77 -8.02 30.59
N ASP A 54 -15.54 -8.23 29.30
CA ASP A 54 -14.92 -7.26 28.41
C ASP A 54 -15.96 -6.31 27.81
N VAL A 55 -15.54 -5.07 27.56
CA VAL A 55 -16.23 -4.09 26.72
C VAL A 55 -15.51 -4.04 25.38
N ASN A 56 -16.25 -4.26 24.29
CA ASN A 56 -15.71 -4.21 22.93
C ASN A 56 -16.36 -3.04 22.17
N GLN A 57 -15.56 -2.03 21.84
CA GLN A 57 -15.97 -0.87 21.07
C GLN A 57 -15.36 -0.97 19.66
N VAL A 58 -16.18 -1.24 18.64
CA VAL A 58 -15.71 -1.40 17.25
C VAL A 58 -16.39 -0.38 16.34
N GLY A 59 -15.61 0.53 15.77
CA GLY A 59 -16.08 1.58 14.86
C GLY A 59 -17.19 2.48 15.41
N SER A 60 -17.41 2.51 16.73
CA SER A 60 -18.58 3.15 17.33
C SER A 60 -18.23 4.45 18.06
N LYS A 61 -19.23 5.32 18.20
CA LYS A 61 -19.12 6.63 18.82
C LYS A 61 -19.89 6.63 20.14
N ILE A 62 -19.16 6.76 21.24
CA ILE A 62 -19.71 6.86 22.59
C ILE A 62 -19.51 8.31 23.06
N LYS A 63 -20.62 8.99 23.38
CA LYS A 63 -20.60 10.36 23.88
C LYS A 63 -21.38 10.45 25.18
N ALA A 64 -20.68 10.84 26.24
CA ALA A 64 -21.25 11.02 27.56
C ALA A 64 -20.78 12.34 28.19
N LYS A 65 -21.66 13.01 28.94
CA LYS A 65 -21.19 14.10 29.81
C LYS A 65 -20.46 13.52 31.02
N TYR A 66 -20.97 12.43 31.57
CA TYR A 66 -20.43 11.80 32.77
C TYR A 66 -20.26 10.30 32.56
N THR A 67 -19.05 9.79 32.82
CA THR A 67 -18.73 8.36 32.77
C THR A 67 -18.17 7.90 34.10
N THR A 68 -18.77 6.87 34.69
CA THR A 68 -18.27 6.24 35.92
C THR A 68 -18.29 4.72 35.81
N GLY A 69 -17.64 4.05 36.75
CA GLY A 69 -17.81 2.62 36.97
C GLY A 69 -16.55 1.79 36.79
N VAL A 70 -16.76 0.48 36.70
CA VAL A 70 -15.73 -0.55 36.63
C VAL A 70 -16.03 -1.58 35.53
N VAL A 71 -14.97 -1.96 34.82
CA VAL A 71 -14.92 -3.10 33.91
C VAL A 71 -13.94 -4.10 34.51
N LYS A 72 -14.42 -5.27 34.95
CA LYS A 72 -13.56 -6.31 35.52
C LYS A 72 -12.67 -6.98 34.47
N GLY A 73 -13.16 -7.07 33.23
CA GLY A 73 -12.39 -7.55 32.09
C GLY A 73 -11.58 -6.45 31.41
N ASN A 74 -11.46 -6.56 30.09
CA ASN A 74 -10.72 -5.63 29.24
C ASN A 74 -11.63 -4.59 28.60
N PHE A 75 -11.07 -3.43 28.28
CA PHE A 75 -11.73 -2.43 27.44
C PHE A 75 -11.02 -2.42 26.08
N ASN A 76 -11.59 -3.10 25.10
CA ASN A 76 -11.01 -3.26 23.77
C ASN A 76 -11.63 -2.23 22.82
N THR A 77 -10.77 -1.44 22.17
CA THR A 77 -11.23 -0.53 21.11
C THR A 77 -10.62 -0.88 19.76
N GLU A 78 -11.48 -0.96 18.75
CA GLU A 78 -11.09 -1.21 17.38
C GLU A 78 -11.71 -0.15 16.46
N ALA A 79 -10.96 0.22 15.42
CA ALA A 79 -11.49 1.03 14.35
C ALA A 79 -12.47 0.22 13.47
N GLY A 80 -13.50 0.88 12.96
CA GLY A 80 -14.40 0.32 11.95
C GLY A 80 -13.65 0.09 10.64
N LYS A 81 -14.03 -0.96 9.90
CA LYS A 81 -13.39 -1.34 8.62
C LYS A 81 -14.23 -0.88 7.45
N ASN A 82 -13.62 -0.16 6.52
CA ASN A 82 -14.24 0.27 5.27
C ASN A 82 -13.46 -0.34 4.11
N ILE A 83 -14.15 -1.06 3.24
CA ILE A 83 -13.56 -1.72 2.07
C ILE A 83 -14.16 -1.11 0.81
N LYS A 84 -13.30 -0.67 -0.09
CA LYS A 84 -13.67 -0.26 -1.44
C LYS A 84 -12.93 -1.13 -2.44
N HIS A 85 -13.67 -1.70 -3.38
CA HIS A 85 -13.11 -2.50 -4.45
C HIS A 85 -13.57 -1.94 -5.80
N VAL A 86 -12.62 -1.72 -6.69
CA VAL A 86 -12.83 -1.21 -8.04
C VAL A 86 -12.15 -2.17 -9.02
N GLU A 87 -12.91 -2.72 -9.95
CA GLU A 87 -12.40 -3.53 -11.04
C GLU A 87 -12.68 -2.81 -12.35
N LYS A 88 -11.63 -2.52 -13.12
CA LYS A 88 -11.69 -1.93 -14.45
C LYS A 88 -11.22 -2.95 -15.46
N GLU A 89 -12.05 -3.24 -16.44
CA GLU A 89 -11.67 -4.04 -17.60
C GLU A 89 -11.77 -3.19 -18.87
N GLU A 90 -10.71 -3.21 -19.66
CA GLU A 90 -10.66 -2.57 -20.97
C GLU A 90 -10.24 -3.60 -22.02
N TYR A 91 -11.04 -3.72 -23.07
CA TYR A 91 -10.68 -4.48 -24.26
C TYR A 91 -10.48 -3.49 -25.39
N SER A 92 -9.30 -3.50 -26.01
CA SER A 92 -9.02 -2.69 -27.18
C SER A 92 -8.57 -3.56 -28.34
N SER A 93 -8.94 -3.14 -29.55
CA SER A 93 -8.44 -3.74 -30.78
C SER A 93 -7.81 -2.66 -31.63
N GLN A 94 -6.58 -2.90 -32.08
CA GLN A 94 -5.73 -1.89 -32.70
C GLN A 94 -5.01 -2.49 -33.91
N LEU A 95 -4.68 -1.66 -34.89
CA LEU A 95 -3.85 -2.09 -36.01
C LEU A 95 -2.39 -1.92 -35.61
N PHE A 96 -1.58 -2.93 -35.90
CA PHE A 96 -0.15 -2.85 -35.71
C PHE A 96 0.58 -3.13 -37.01
N THR A 97 1.74 -2.51 -37.17
CA THR A 97 2.73 -2.86 -38.19
C THR A 97 4.08 -2.95 -37.50
N SER A 98 4.85 -4.00 -37.79
CA SER A 98 6.22 -4.13 -37.32
C SER A 98 7.14 -4.34 -38.51
N ALA A 99 8.33 -3.79 -38.45
CA ALA A 99 9.39 -4.06 -39.41
C ALA A 99 10.68 -4.32 -38.63
N HIS A 100 11.41 -5.35 -39.00
CA HIS A 100 12.67 -5.67 -38.38
C HIS A 100 13.76 -5.96 -39.41
N ALA A 101 14.98 -5.57 -39.08
CA ALA A 101 16.18 -5.95 -39.81
C ALA A 101 17.18 -6.52 -38.79
N SER A 102 17.74 -7.67 -39.10
CA SER A 102 18.55 -8.46 -38.17
C SER A 102 19.83 -8.94 -38.84
N GLY A 103 20.91 -8.99 -38.06
CA GLY A 103 22.21 -9.48 -38.49
C GLY A 103 23.26 -9.29 -37.40
N GLY A 104 24.26 -10.18 -37.36
CA GLY A 104 25.32 -10.11 -36.35
C GLY A 104 24.83 -10.33 -34.91
N GLY A 105 23.77 -11.13 -34.74
CA GLY A 105 23.20 -11.45 -33.43
C GLY A 105 22.31 -10.37 -32.81
N THR A 106 22.09 -9.24 -33.48
CA THR A 106 21.17 -8.19 -33.05
C THR A 106 20.17 -7.82 -34.13
N SER A 107 19.09 -7.15 -33.71
CA SER A 107 18.06 -6.63 -34.60
C SER A 107 17.70 -5.19 -34.27
N VAL A 108 17.37 -4.45 -35.31
CA VAL A 108 16.64 -3.19 -35.26
C VAL A 108 15.19 -3.51 -35.56
N ARG A 109 14.28 -3.05 -34.71
CA ARG A 109 12.84 -3.25 -34.84
C ARG A 109 12.13 -1.91 -34.77
N TYR A 110 11.15 -1.71 -35.64
CA TYR A 110 10.22 -0.60 -35.57
C TYR A 110 8.82 -1.19 -35.44
N ASP A 111 8.19 -0.94 -34.30
CA ASP A 111 6.82 -1.35 -34.01
C ASP A 111 5.95 -0.11 -34.05
N TYR A 112 4.89 -0.12 -34.86
CA TYR A 112 3.85 0.88 -34.84
C TYR A 112 2.53 0.26 -34.41
N ASN A 113 1.81 0.99 -33.59
CA ASN A 113 0.49 0.64 -33.11
C ASN A 113 -0.43 1.87 -33.21
N SER A 114 -1.68 1.67 -33.65
CA SER A 114 -2.66 2.76 -33.82
C SER A 114 -3.05 3.47 -32.52
N GLN A 115 -2.81 2.88 -31.34
CA GLN A 115 -3.03 3.56 -30.05
C GLN A 115 -1.73 4.14 -29.43
N ASP A 116 -0.69 3.32 -29.32
CA ASP A 116 0.54 3.67 -28.60
C ASP A 116 1.57 4.44 -29.48
N GLY A 117 1.32 4.54 -30.79
CA GLY A 117 2.23 5.18 -31.74
C GLY A 117 3.40 4.28 -32.16
N GLY A 118 4.47 4.90 -32.65
CA GLY A 118 5.67 4.20 -33.12
C GLY A 118 6.75 4.09 -32.05
N ASN A 119 7.33 2.91 -31.90
CA ASN A 119 8.46 2.62 -31.02
C ASN A 119 9.60 1.97 -31.82
N ALA A 120 10.82 2.49 -31.66
CA ALA A 120 12.01 1.95 -32.30
C ALA A 120 12.91 1.30 -31.25
N SER A 121 13.29 0.05 -31.49
CA SER A 121 14.20 -0.71 -30.64
C SER A 121 15.46 -1.07 -31.43
N VAL A 122 16.63 -0.83 -30.87
CA VAL A 122 17.93 -1.21 -31.45
C VAL A 122 18.63 -2.20 -30.52
N ASP A 123 19.54 -3.00 -31.07
CA ASP A 123 20.30 -4.01 -30.34
C ASP A 123 19.46 -5.11 -29.66
N VAL A 124 18.29 -5.43 -30.20
CA VAL A 124 17.46 -6.54 -29.68
C VAL A 124 18.12 -7.87 -30.06
N PRO A 125 18.51 -8.73 -29.11
CA PRO A 125 19.18 -10.00 -29.42
C PRO A 125 18.33 -10.90 -30.31
N THR A 126 18.93 -11.48 -31.35
CA THR A 126 18.25 -12.36 -32.31
C THR A 126 19.19 -13.44 -32.84
N ASN A 127 18.61 -14.57 -33.23
CA ASN A 127 19.36 -15.68 -33.87
C ASN A 127 19.20 -15.69 -35.39
N GLN A 128 18.33 -14.82 -35.93
CA GLN A 128 18.02 -14.74 -37.34
C GLN A 128 18.77 -13.57 -37.97
N THR A 129 19.11 -13.72 -39.25
CA THR A 129 19.64 -12.67 -40.12
C THR A 129 18.69 -12.49 -41.27
N GLY A 130 18.19 -11.28 -41.43
CA GLY A 130 17.20 -11.01 -42.46
C GLY A 130 16.36 -9.80 -42.17
N VAL A 131 15.42 -9.57 -43.07
CA VAL A 131 14.42 -8.50 -42.95
C VAL A 131 13.05 -9.14 -42.87
N GLY A 132 12.22 -8.61 -41.99
CA GLY A 132 10.85 -9.05 -41.84
C GLY A 132 9.91 -7.88 -41.66
N ALA A 133 8.68 -8.05 -42.10
CA ALA A 133 7.60 -7.12 -41.86
C ALA A 133 6.34 -7.88 -41.47
N GLU A 134 5.69 -7.41 -40.42
CA GLU A 134 4.41 -7.91 -39.91
C GLU A 134 3.39 -6.79 -39.98
N ALA A 135 2.15 -7.11 -40.34
CA ALA A 135 1.05 -6.17 -40.25
C ALA A 135 -0.20 -6.92 -39.85
N GLY A 136 -0.98 -6.38 -38.92
CA GLY A 136 -2.13 -7.12 -38.41
C GLY A 136 -2.98 -6.37 -37.40
N MET A 137 -3.83 -7.14 -36.72
CA MET A 137 -4.65 -6.67 -35.61
C MET A 137 -4.05 -7.16 -34.29
N SER A 138 -3.97 -6.26 -33.32
CA SER A 138 -3.64 -6.57 -31.94
C SER A 138 -4.88 -6.38 -31.08
N PHE A 139 -5.15 -7.33 -30.20
CA PHE A 139 -6.19 -7.28 -29.19
C PHE A 139 -5.51 -7.16 -27.83
N THR A 140 -5.84 -6.11 -27.08
CA THR A 140 -5.34 -5.92 -25.72
C THR A 140 -6.49 -6.07 -24.75
N HIS A 141 -6.33 -6.92 -23.75
CA HIS A 141 -7.19 -6.98 -22.59
C HIS A 141 -6.41 -6.46 -21.39
N THR A 142 -6.91 -5.41 -20.76
CA THR A 142 -6.35 -4.84 -19.54
C THR A 142 -7.34 -5.02 -18.41
N LYS A 143 -6.88 -5.59 -17.30
CA LYS A 143 -7.64 -5.75 -16.07
C LYS A 143 -6.88 -5.07 -14.93
N ASP A 144 -7.48 -4.05 -14.33
CA ASP A 144 -6.93 -3.29 -13.20
C ASP A 144 -7.89 -3.44 -12.02
N LYS A 145 -7.43 -4.10 -10.95
CA LYS A 145 -8.19 -4.26 -9.71
C LYS A 145 -7.54 -3.44 -8.63
N GLU A 146 -8.32 -2.59 -7.97
CA GLU A 146 -7.91 -1.81 -6.82
C GLU A 146 -8.77 -2.19 -5.62
N THR A 147 -8.15 -2.60 -4.52
CA THR A 147 -8.82 -2.83 -3.25
C THR A 147 -8.21 -1.93 -2.19
N VAL A 148 -9.05 -1.15 -1.53
CA VAL A 148 -8.66 -0.21 -0.48
C VAL A 148 -9.37 -0.60 0.81
N LEU A 149 -8.60 -0.96 1.83
CA LEU A 149 -9.06 -1.12 3.20
C LEU A 149 -8.64 0.11 4.00
N THR A 150 -9.63 0.89 4.45
CA THR A 150 -9.41 2.03 5.34
C THR A 150 -10.08 1.80 6.67
N HIS A 151 -9.51 2.35 7.73
CA HIS A 151 -10.05 2.26 9.08
C HIS A 151 -10.58 3.61 9.56
N THR A 152 -11.72 3.59 10.25
CA THR A 152 -12.27 4.76 10.94
C THR A 152 -12.26 4.51 12.43
N ASN A 153 -11.48 5.30 13.17
CA ASN A 153 -11.37 5.15 14.63
C ASN A 153 -12.76 5.21 15.29
N SER A 154 -12.92 4.39 16.33
CA SER A 154 -13.99 4.59 17.30
C SER A 154 -13.85 5.96 17.96
N GLU A 155 -14.93 6.52 18.52
CA GLU A 155 -14.86 7.79 19.24
C GLU A 155 -15.33 7.59 20.69
N LEU A 156 -14.58 8.13 21.65
CA LEU A 156 -14.98 8.21 23.04
C LEU A 156 -14.89 9.67 23.51
N GLN A 157 -16.04 10.32 23.60
CA GLN A 157 -16.16 11.72 24.01
C GLN A 157 -16.80 11.79 25.40
N VAL A 158 -15.98 12.02 26.42
CA VAL A 158 -16.37 12.07 27.82
C VAL A 158 -15.92 13.38 28.44
N LYS A 159 -16.87 14.16 28.98
CA LYS A 159 -16.51 15.41 29.67
C LYS A 159 -15.95 15.18 31.06
N HIS A 160 -16.63 14.36 31.86
CA HIS A 160 -16.28 14.13 33.26
C HIS A 160 -16.32 12.66 33.69
N GLY A 161 -15.39 12.27 34.57
CA GLY A 161 -15.53 11.11 35.44
C GLY A 161 -14.38 10.11 35.40
N LYS A 162 -14.63 8.90 35.93
CA LYS A 162 -13.60 7.93 36.25
C LYS A 162 -14.03 6.53 35.85
N LEU A 163 -13.30 5.93 34.92
CA LEU A 163 -13.51 4.55 34.48
C LEU A 163 -12.33 3.69 34.93
N HIS A 164 -12.65 2.62 35.65
CA HIS A 164 -11.67 1.63 36.12
C HIS A 164 -11.75 0.37 35.27
N VAL A 165 -10.64 -0.06 34.70
CA VAL A 165 -10.50 -1.31 33.95
C VAL A 165 -9.53 -2.21 34.70
N LEU A 166 -10.01 -3.33 35.25
CA LEU A 166 -9.14 -4.22 36.04
C LEU A 166 -8.23 -5.07 35.15
N GLY A 167 -8.64 -5.31 33.91
CA GLY A 167 -7.80 -5.86 32.84
C GLY A 167 -6.95 -4.80 32.15
N TYR A 168 -6.75 -4.96 30.85
CA TYR A 168 -6.09 -3.95 30.02
C TYR A 168 -7.10 -3.07 29.29
N ALA A 169 -6.69 -1.85 28.96
CA ALA A 169 -7.43 -0.94 28.09
C ALA A 169 -6.64 -0.72 26.79
N ASP A 170 -7.19 -1.13 25.65
CA ASP A 170 -6.64 -0.81 24.34
C ASP A 170 -7.25 0.50 23.83
N ILE A 171 -6.40 1.50 23.60
CA ILE A 171 -6.80 2.83 23.13
C ILE A 171 -6.27 3.13 21.72
N GLY A 172 -5.76 2.12 21.00
CA GLY A 172 -5.16 2.33 19.67
C GLY A 172 -6.18 2.61 18.57
N GLY A 173 -7.37 2.00 18.65
CA GLY A 173 -8.46 2.15 17.68
C GLY A 173 -9.51 3.21 18.03
N VAL A 174 -9.26 4.07 19.03
CA VAL A 174 -10.23 5.05 19.53
C VAL A 174 -9.65 6.45 19.66
N ASP A 175 -10.42 7.43 19.23
CA ASP A 175 -10.18 8.84 19.47
C ASP A 175 -10.86 9.26 20.78
N ILE A 176 -10.05 9.52 21.81
CA ILE A 176 -10.55 9.98 23.12
C ILE A 176 -10.50 11.50 23.18
N ASN A 177 -11.66 12.15 23.35
CA ASN A 177 -11.77 13.58 23.65
C ASN A 177 -11.10 14.52 22.62
N THR A 178 -10.92 14.06 21.39
CA THR A 178 -10.30 14.82 20.29
C THR A 178 -11.20 15.95 19.76
N LYS A 179 -12.52 15.88 19.99
CA LYS A 179 -13.53 16.81 19.43
C LYS A 179 -14.27 17.61 20.50
N LEU A 180 -13.72 17.72 21.71
CA LEU A 180 -14.28 18.59 22.75
C LEU A 180 -14.10 20.07 22.35
N PRO A 181 -15.10 20.94 22.57
CA PRO A 181 -14.97 22.38 22.31
C PRO A 181 -13.78 22.99 23.08
N GLU A 182 -13.13 24.00 22.48
CA GLU A 182 -11.80 24.56 22.82
C GLU A 182 -11.61 25.04 24.28
N ASP A 183 -12.67 25.23 25.05
CA ASP A 183 -12.58 25.53 26.49
C ASP A 183 -11.88 24.40 27.27
N ALA A 184 -11.75 23.21 26.67
CA ALA A 184 -11.19 22.03 27.30
C ALA A 184 -9.70 21.76 27.01
N GLN A 185 -9.15 22.18 25.88
CA GLN A 185 -7.84 21.68 25.40
C GLN A 185 -6.65 22.62 25.67
N SER A 186 -6.89 23.83 26.19
CA SER A 186 -5.94 24.95 26.15
C SER A 186 -4.86 25.01 27.25
N LYS A 187 -4.79 24.06 28.19
CA LYS A 187 -3.73 24.02 29.22
C LYS A 187 -2.79 22.80 29.17
N ALA A 188 -3.28 21.60 28.88
CA ALA A 188 -2.42 20.39 28.86
C ALA A 188 -1.40 20.38 27.70
N GLN A 189 -1.70 21.03 26.57
CA GLN A 189 -0.77 21.16 25.44
C GLN A 189 0.30 22.26 25.65
N LYS A 190 0.07 23.21 26.57
CA LYS A 190 1.04 24.27 26.87
C LYS A 190 2.20 23.81 27.75
N GLU A 191 2.02 22.78 28.59
CA GLU A 191 3.10 22.25 29.45
C GLU A 191 4.05 21.30 28.69
N ILE A 192 3.56 20.55 27.70
CA ILE A 192 4.40 19.66 26.88
C ILE A 192 5.26 20.47 25.88
N ALA A 193 4.76 21.61 25.39
CA ALA A 193 5.48 22.49 24.48
C ALA A 193 6.52 23.41 25.18
N ALA A 194 6.46 23.57 26.50
CA ALA A 194 7.40 24.39 27.27
C ALA A 194 8.72 23.65 27.62
N SER A 195 8.82 22.36 27.29
CA SER A 195 10.00 21.52 27.52
C SER A 195 10.65 21.10 26.20
N LYS A 196 11.00 22.08 25.35
CA LYS A 196 11.94 21.87 24.26
C LYS A 196 12.95 23.02 24.27
N PRO A 197 14.26 22.76 24.45
CA PRO A 197 15.28 23.74 24.13
C PRO A 197 15.42 23.79 22.59
N GLU A 198 15.02 24.90 21.99
CA GLU A 198 15.55 25.33 20.69
C GLU A 198 17.00 25.83 20.96
N LYS A 199 18.06 25.53 20.21
CA LYS A 199 18.20 25.40 18.76
C LYS A 199 19.61 24.86 18.42
N ALA A 200 19.69 24.29 17.21
CA ALA A 200 20.83 24.23 16.30
C ALA A 200 21.92 23.14 16.50
N GLU A 201 22.07 22.39 15.41
CA GLU A 201 22.99 21.30 15.11
C GLU A 201 24.46 21.74 15.13
N GLN A 202 25.34 20.94 15.73
CA GLN A 202 26.51 20.32 15.06
C GLN A 202 27.47 19.68 16.07
N SER A 203 27.92 18.48 15.70
CA SER A 203 29.17 17.83 16.10
C SER A 203 29.20 17.04 17.42
N ALA A 204 29.55 15.77 17.25
CA ALA A 204 29.80 14.79 18.29
C ALA A 204 31.03 15.14 19.16
N GLN A 205 31.06 14.54 20.35
CA GLN A 205 32.16 14.48 21.32
C GLN A 205 32.42 15.76 22.13
N ASP A 206 31.72 15.90 23.26
CA ASP A 206 32.32 16.17 24.58
C ASP A 206 31.23 16.54 25.59
N VAL A 207 30.56 15.55 26.19
CA VAL A 207 29.96 15.71 27.53
C VAL A 207 30.06 14.39 28.29
N ALA A 208 31.28 13.85 28.37
CA ALA A 208 31.65 12.93 29.43
C ALA A 208 32.20 13.77 30.61
N GLN A 209 31.33 14.48 31.32
CA GLN A 209 31.54 15.03 32.68
C GLN A 209 30.43 16.04 33.02
N ALA A 210 29.28 15.54 33.46
CA ALA A 210 28.43 16.25 34.41
C ALA A 210 27.59 15.25 35.22
N GLU A 211 28.16 14.08 35.53
CA GLU A 211 27.79 13.33 36.72
C GLU A 211 28.73 13.78 37.84
N SER A 212 28.24 14.61 38.76
CA SER A 212 28.43 14.39 40.21
C SER A 212 27.84 15.53 41.03
N ASN A 213 27.02 15.11 41.99
CA ASN A 213 26.72 15.80 43.24
C ASN A 213 25.61 16.87 43.25
N ALA A 214 24.36 16.39 43.13
CA ALA A 214 23.31 16.71 44.10
C ALA A 214 22.35 15.51 44.26
N ASN A 215 22.84 14.47 44.94
CA ASN A 215 22.05 13.37 45.51
C ASN A 215 21.27 13.96 46.71
N LYS A 216 19.96 13.79 46.93
CA LYS A 216 19.25 12.54 47.24
C LYS A 216 17.72 12.78 47.27
N ASP A 217 16.97 11.71 47.06
CA ASP A 217 15.57 11.50 47.44
C ASP A 217 14.46 12.15 46.58
N LYS A 218 14.32 11.67 45.33
CA LYS A 218 13.00 11.29 44.80
C LYS A 218 13.19 10.04 43.93
N GLU A 219 12.91 8.88 44.51
CA GLU A 219 12.60 7.69 43.72
C GLU A 219 11.58 8.10 42.65
N ASN A 220 11.91 7.87 41.38
CA ASN A 220 10.92 7.78 40.31
C ASN A 220 10.06 6.54 40.60
N LYS A 221 9.19 6.62 41.61
CA LYS A 221 8.08 5.68 41.74
C LYS A 221 7.14 5.97 40.57
N ALA A 222 6.95 4.97 39.71
CA ALA A 222 5.78 4.93 38.84
C ALA A 222 4.54 5.25 39.70
N PRO A 223 3.56 6.02 39.21
CA PRO A 223 2.37 6.32 39.99
C PRO A 223 1.78 5.00 40.50
N GLU A 224 1.78 4.82 41.83
CA GLU A 224 1.17 3.65 42.46
C GLU A 224 -0.32 3.66 42.09
N ILE A 225 -0.70 2.79 41.16
CA ILE A 225 -2.10 2.57 40.81
C ILE A 225 -2.74 2.02 42.08
N LYS A 226 -3.59 2.82 42.73
CA LYS A 226 -4.35 2.38 43.90
C LYS A 226 -5.23 1.21 43.45
N GLU A 227 -4.85 -0.01 43.83
CA GLU A 227 -5.68 -1.19 43.59
C GLU A 227 -7.01 -1.00 44.33
N LEU A 228 -8.12 -1.12 43.60
CA LEU A 228 -9.44 -1.03 44.19
C LEU A 228 -9.66 -2.24 45.11
N SER A 229 -10.16 -1.98 46.31
CA SER A 229 -10.60 -3.03 47.22
C SER A 229 -11.83 -3.77 46.65
N GLU A 230 -12.04 -5.01 47.07
CA GLU A 230 -13.22 -5.80 46.66
C GLU A 230 -14.54 -5.10 47.01
N ALA A 231 -14.57 -4.35 48.12
CA ALA A 231 -15.72 -3.55 48.51
C ALA A 231 -15.96 -2.34 47.58
N GLU A 232 -14.89 -1.66 47.15
CA GLU A 232 -14.99 -0.58 46.16
C GLU A 232 -15.46 -1.12 44.79
N ILE A 233 -14.97 -2.31 44.38
CA ILE A 233 -15.43 -2.97 43.16
C ILE A 233 -16.91 -3.37 43.27
N ALA A 234 -17.33 -3.94 44.40
CA ALA A 234 -18.72 -4.33 44.62
C ALA A 234 -19.67 -3.12 44.61
N ASP A 235 -19.27 -1.99 45.21
CA ASP A 235 -20.04 -0.76 45.12
C ASP A 235 -20.11 -0.23 43.67
N LEU A 236 -19.00 -0.22 42.92
CA LEU A 236 -18.99 0.19 41.52
C LEU A 236 -19.74 -0.78 40.59
N MET A 237 -20.00 -2.01 41.02
CA MET A 237 -20.83 -2.98 40.28
C MET A 237 -22.31 -2.90 40.67
N SER A 238 -22.66 -2.19 41.73
CA SER A 238 -24.05 -2.04 42.19
C SER A 238 -24.85 -1.08 41.31
N GLU A 239 -26.15 -1.33 41.19
CA GLU A 239 -27.05 -0.43 40.45
C GLU A 239 -27.06 0.98 41.08
N LYS A 240 -26.83 1.99 40.24
CA LYS A 240 -26.80 3.39 40.67
C LYS A 240 -28.14 4.08 40.42
N SER A 241 -28.60 4.81 41.43
CA SER A 241 -29.85 5.55 41.36
C SER A 241 -29.67 6.90 40.65
N LYS A 242 -30.78 7.53 40.25
CA LYS A 242 -30.77 8.89 39.72
C LYS A 242 -30.09 9.90 40.65
N ALA A 243 -30.34 9.77 41.96
CA ALA A 243 -29.77 10.67 42.97
C ALA A 243 -28.23 10.60 43.01
N TYR A 244 -27.64 9.42 42.75
CA TYR A 244 -26.20 9.27 42.63
C TYR A 244 -25.64 10.06 41.43
N PHE A 245 -26.32 10.00 40.28
CA PHE A 245 -25.90 10.75 39.09
C PHE A 245 -26.04 12.25 39.28
N ASP A 246 -27.10 12.71 39.94
CA ASP A 246 -27.32 14.13 40.24
C ASP A 246 -26.22 14.68 41.17
N ASP A 247 -25.88 13.96 42.24
CA ASP A 247 -24.78 14.32 43.14
C ASP A 247 -23.42 14.32 42.42
N PHE A 248 -23.16 13.30 41.59
CA PHE A 248 -21.94 13.25 40.78
C PHE A 248 -21.81 14.44 39.83
N ALA A 249 -22.90 14.82 39.16
CA ALA A 249 -22.92 15.97 38.27
C ALA A 249 -22.66 17.29 39.02
N GLU A 250 -23.14 17.44 40.25
CA GLU A 250 -22.84 18.60 41.10
C GLU A 250 -21.38 18.65 41.55
N GLN A 251 -20.81 17.50 41.89
CA GLN A 251 -19.39 17.41 42.26
C GLN A 251 -18.48 17.70 41.06
N ALA A 252 -18.82 17.18 39.88
CA ALA A 252 -18.07 17.42 38.65
C ALA A 252 -18.04 18.90 38.24
N LYS A 253 -19.10 19.67 38.51
CA LYS A 253 -19.11 21.14 38.30
C LYS A 253 -18.11 21.90 39.18
N LYS A 254 -17.73 21.31 40.32
CA LYS A 254 -16.78 21.89 41.29
C LYS A 254 -15.35 21.39 41.07
N ALA A 255 -15.16 20.38 40.22
CA ALA A 255 -13.86 19.78 39.97
C ALA A 255 -12.97 20.68 39.10
N PRO A 256 -11.66 20.78 39.39
CA PRO A 256 -10.72 21.52 38.56
C PRO A 256 -10.65 20.93 37.15
N GLU A 257 -10.41 21.78 36.14
CA GLU A 257 -10.40 21.40 34.73
C GLU A 257 -9.45 20.25 34.35
N ASN A 258 -8.39 20.03 35.13
CA ASN A 258 -7.44 18.94 34.89
C ASN A 258 -7.99 17.57 35.31
N ASN A 259 -9.09 17.51 36.08
CA ASN A 259 -9.75 16.28 36.54
C ASN A 259 -11.03 15.99 35.73
N ARG A 260 -10.99 16.27 34.42
CA ARG A 260 -12.12 16.03 33.54
C ARG A 260 -12.38 14.54 33.40
N PHE A 261 -11.55 13.75 32.73
CA PHE A 261 -11.77 12.31 32.61
C PHE A 261 -10.51 11.50 32.95
N GLU A 262 -10.66 10.46 33.76
CA GLU A 262 -9.61 9.52 34.14
C GLU A 262 -9.99 8.10 33.71
N LEU A 263 -9.17 7.50 32.86
CA LEU A 263 -9.21 6.08 32.54
C LEU A 263 -8.02 5.41 33.24
N SER A 264 -8.31 4.51 34.16
CA SER A 264 -7.30 3.71 34.85
C SER A 264 -7.42 2.26 34.40
N ALA A 265 -6.29 1.63 34.09
CA ALA A 265 -6.23 0.23 33.71
C ALA A 265 -5.00 -0.43 34.34
N LYS A 266 -5.02 -1.75 34.50
CA LYS A 266 -3.80 -2.50 34.89
C LYS A 266 -2.69 -2.33 33.86
N GLU A 267 -3.07 -2.26 32.58
CA GLU A 267 -2.18 -2.02 31.45
C GLU A 267 -2.93 -1.20 30.39
N ILE A 268 -2.27 -0.18 29.81
CA ILE A 268 -2.82 0.57 28.67
C ILE A 268 -2.03 0.19 27.43
N ARG A 269 -2.73 -0.32 26.41
CA ARG A 269 -2.17 -0.73 25.12
C ARG A 269 -2.66 0.20 24.02
N SER A 270 -1.92 0.21 22.91
CA SER A 270 -2.30 0.97 21.73
C SER A 270 -2.05 0.12 20.49
N ASN A 271 -3.07 -0.59 20.03
CA ASN A 271 -3.03 -1.31 18.76
C ASN A 271 -3.74 -0.49 17.68
N LYS A 272 -2.97 0.00 16.71
CA LYS A 272 -3.50 0.74 15.56
C LYS A 272 -3.69 -0.17 14.37
N GLN A 273 -4.83 -0.04 13.71
CA GLN A 273 -5.11 -0.74 12.47
C GLN A 273 -4.33 -0.10 11.32
N LYS A 274 -3.88 -0.94 10.37
CA LYS A 274 -3.12 -0.52 9.21
C LYS A 274 -4.03 -0.49 7.99
N ASP A 275 -4.09 0.65 7.32
CA ASP A 275 -4.75 0.77 6.03
C ASP A 275 -3.96 0.01 4.95
N GLN A 276 -4.69 -0.61 4.02
CA GLN A 276 -4.11 -1.42 2.96
C GLN A 276 -4.62 -0.94 1.61
N TYR A 277 -3.71 -0.95 0.64
CA TYR A 277 -3.99 -0.65 -0.75
C TYR A 277 -3.34 -1.75 -1.58
N ASP A 278 -4.18 -2.53 -2.24
CA ASP A 278 -3.76 -3.60 -3.12
C ASP A 278 -4.19 -3.25 -4.54
N ARG A 279 -3.23 -3.31 -5.47
CA ARG A 279 -3.47 -3.11 -6.89
C ARG A 279 -2.92 -4.28 -7.68
N GLU A 280 -3.79 -4.91 -8.46
CA GLU A 280 -3.41 -5.93 -9.42
C GLU A 280 -3.63 -5.38 -10.82
N TYR A 281 -2.58 -5.40 -11.65
CA TYR A 281 -2.64 -5.00 -13.04
C TYR A 281 -2.25 -6.17 -13.92
N GLU A 282 -3.14 -6.56 -14.82
CA GLU A 282 -2.92 -7.58 -15.83
C GLU A 282 -3.15 -6.96 -17.21
N ARG A 283 -2.18 -7.16 -18.12
CA ARG A 283 -2.31 -6.80 -19.53
C ARG A 283 -1.96 -8.01 -20.38
N THR A 284 -2.94 -8.50 -21.12
CA THR A 284 -2.73 -9.54 -22.12
C THR A 284 -2.84 -8.93 -23.51
N THR A 285 -1.84 -9.17 -24.33
CA THR A 285 -1.84 -8.71 -25.72
C THR A 285 -1.76 -9.93 -26.64
N PHE A 286 -2.69 -10.02 -27.57
CA PHE A 286 -2.72 -11.00 -28.64
C PHE A 286 -2.54 -10.29 -29.99
N LYS A 287 -1.74 -10.84 -30.90
CA LYS A 287 -1.51 -10.29 -32.24
C LYS A 287 -1.85 -11.33 -33.30
N VAL A 288 -2.51 -10.89 -34.37
CA VAL A 288 -2.82 -11.71 -35.54
C VAL A 288 -2.50 -10.90 -36.78
N GLY A 289 -1.58 -11.39 -37.60
CA GLY A 289 -1.23 -10.77 -38.87
C GLY A 289 -0.41 -11.70 -39.77
N PRO A 290 -0.42 -11.47 -41.09
CA PRO A 290 0.63 -12.00 -41.95
C PRO A 290 2.00 -11.46 -41.54
N GLU A 291 2.96 -12.38 -41.50
CA GLU A 291 4.37 -12.07 -41.37
C GLU A 291 5.08 -12.46 -42.67
N VAL A 292 5.89 -11.54 -43.19
CA VAL A 292 6.75 -11.81 -44.35
C VAL A 292 8.19 -11.72 -43.86
N GLU A 293 8.86 -12.86 -43.84
CA GLU A 293 10.25 -12.99 -43.41
C GLU A 293 11.13 -13.40 -44.60
N ALA A 294 12.26 -12.70 -44.78
CA ALA A 294 13.30 -13.08 -45.71
C ALA A 294 14.61 -13.32 -44.96
N HIS A 295 14.99 -14.59 -44.82
CA HIS A 295 16.19 -15.02 -44.10
C HIS A 295 17.17 -15.76 -45.00
N SER A 296 18.43 -15.80 -44.57
CA SER A 296 19.50 -16.56 -45.23
C SER A 296 20.06 -17.58 -44.26
N ALA A 297 19.86 -18.87 -44.52
CA ALA A 297 20.30 -19.96 -43.65
C ALA A 297 21.82 -19.92 -43.34
N VAL A 298 22.64 -19.45 -44.28
CA VAL A 298 24.09 -19.27 -44.07
C VAL A 298 24.37 -18.09 -43.14
N ALA A 299 23.61 -17.01 -43.28
CA ALA A 299 23.77 -15.83 -42.43
C ALA A 299 23.20 -16.07 -41.02
N ASP A 300 22.13 -16.86 -40.90
CA ASP A 300 21.56 -17.31 -39.61
C ASP A 300 22.59 -18.09 -38.80
N MET A 301 23.35 -18.99 -39.44
CA MET A 301 24.46 -19.70 -38.81
C MET A 301 25.53 -18.74 -38.29
N VAL A 302 25.92 -17.74 -39.09
CA VAL A 302 26.90 -16.72 -38.68
C VAL A 302 26.39 -15.87 -37.53
N SER A 303 25.13 -15.43 -37.56
CA SER A 303 24.53 -14.66 -36.47
C SER A 303 24.37 -15.47 -35.19
N HIS A 304 24.10 -16.78 -35.31
CA HIS A 304 24.10 -17.69 -34.16
C HIS A 304 25.48 -17.74 -33.50
N LEU A 305 26.55 -17.91 -34.28
CA LEU A 305 27.94 -17.91 -33.78
C LEU A 305 28.34 -16.56 -33.15
N VAL A 306 27.96 -15.45 -33.77
CA VAL A 306 28.25 -14.10 -33.24
C VAL A 306 27.52 -13.84 -31.93
N LYS A 307 26.26 -14.28 -31.82
CA LYS A 307 25.50 -14.19 -30.58
C LYS A 307 26.09 -15.08 -29.48
N GLU A 308 26.44 -16.32 -29.81
CA GLU A 308 27.08 -17.26 -28.88
C GLU A 308 28.37 -16.67 -28.30
N TYR A 309 29.19 -16.05 -29.15
CA TYR A 309 30.40 -15.34 -28.73
C TYR A 309 30.12 -14.15 -27.82
N ARG A 310 29.08 -13.35 -28.12
CA ARG A 310 28.67 -12.18 -27.31
C ARG A 310 28.06 -12.60 -25.97
N ASP A 311 27.27 -13.66 -25.94
CA ASP A 311 26.65 -14.20 -24.72
C ASP A 311 27.72 -14.83 -23.80
N ALA A 312 28.76 -15.45 -24.37
CA ALA A 312 29.94 -15.93 -23.66
C ALA A 312 30.79 -14.80 -23.07
N GLN A 313 30.97 -13.67 -23.78
CA GLN A 313 31.65 -12.49 -23.24
C GLN A 313 30.85 -11.80 -22.11
N ASN A 314 29.52 -11.86 -22.17
CA ASN A 314 28.63 -11.25 -21.17
C ASN A 314 28.34 -12.17 -19.96
N GLY A 315 28.95 -13.36 -19.88
CA GLY A 315 28.88 -14.26 -18.73
C GLY A 315 27.58 -15.04 -18.58
N THR A 316 26.75 -15.11 -19.63
CA THR A 316 25.51 -15.90 -19.63
C THR A 316 25.88 -17.36 -19.83
N LYS A 317 25.74 -18.18 -18.78
CA LYS A 317 26.19 -19.59 -18.77
C LYS A 317 25.53 -20.39 -19.91
N GLN A 318 26.28 -20.71 -20.95
CA GLN A 318 25.98 -21.84 -21.82
C GLN A 318 26.42 -23.13 -21.12
N ASP A 319 25.53 -24.13 -21.11
CA ASP A 319 25.87 -25.50 -20.75
C ASP A 319 27.10 -25.96 -21.53
N GLY A 320 28.17 -26.32 -20.80
CA GLY A 320 29.51 -26.58 -21.31
C GLY A 320 29.67 -27.81 -22.20
N THR A 321 28.61 -28.27 -22.86
CA THR A 321 28.61 -29.44 -23.75
C THR A 321 28.47 -29.08 -25.23
N VAL A 322 27.96 -27.88 -25.58
CA VAL A 322 27.71 -27.48 -26.99
C VAL A 322 28.94 -26.85 -27.65
N ALA A 323 29.71 -26.03 -26.91
CA ALA A 323 30.90 -25.35 -27.45
C ALA A 323 32.02 -26.32 -27.92
N LEU A 324 32.06 -27.56 -27.42
CA LEU A 324 33.04 -28.57 -27.82
C LEU A 324 32.61 -29.41 -29.03
N GLN A 325 31.32 -29.44 -29.39
CA GLN A 325 30.85 -30.19 -30.56
C GLN A 325 31.06 -29.40 -31.85
N HIS A 326 30.87 -28.08 -31.84
CA HIS A 326 31.03 -27.26 -33.06
C HIS A 326 32.48 -27.04 -33.47
N ALA A 327 33.45 -27.10 -32.54
CA ALA A 327 34.87 -27.02 -32.89
C ALA A 327 35.36 -28.28 -33.66
N SER A 328 34.68 -29.42 -33.55
CA SER A 328 35.05 -30.64 -34.28
C SER A 328 34.55 -30.64 -35.72
N ASP A 329 33.42 -29.99 -36.02
CA ASP A 329 32.85 -29.99 -37.38
C ASP A 329 33.49 -28.95 -38.31
N VAL A 330 34.04 -27.86 -37.77
CA VAL A 330 34.75 -26.84 -38.59
C VAL A 330 36.10 -27.35 -39.10
N LEU A 331 36.72 -28.33 -38.44
CA LEU A 331 37.98 -28.93 -38.90
C LEU A 331 37.81 -29.95 -40.05
N ASN A 332 36.61 -30.54 -40.22
CA ASN A 332 36.31 -31.47 -41.32
C ASN A 332 35.90 -30.80 -42.64
N ILE A 333 35.56 -29.51 -42.63
CA ILE A 333 35.21 -28.77 -43.85
C ILE A 333 36.45 -28.10 -44.49
N VAL A 334 37.56 -27.97 -43.76
CA VAL A 334 38.77 -27.24 -44.23
C VAL A 334 39.97 -28.17 -44.52
N THR A 335 39.92 -29.46 -44.18
CA THR A 335 40.94 -30.44 -44.56
C THR A 335 40.37 -31.50 -45.49
N GLY A 336 40.18 -31.13 -46.76
CA GLY A 336 40.00 -32.11 -47.83
C GLY A 336 41.27 -32.96 -47.97
N ASP A 337 41.15 -34.27 -47.80
CA ASP A 337 42.13 -35.24 -48.27
C ASP A 337 41.56 -35.99 -49.47
N LEU A 338 42.40 -36.12 -50.50
CA LEU A 338 42.13 -36.91 -51.70
C LEU A 338 42.27 -38.40 -51.36
N ALA A 339 41.20 -39.16 -51.53
CA ALA A 339 41.25 -40.56 -51.97
C ALA A 339 39.99 -40.91 -52.78
#